data_AF-A0A917J466-F1
#
_entry.id   AF-A0A917J466-F1
#
_cell.length_a   1.000
_cell.length_b   1.000
_cell.length_c   1.000
_cell.angle_alpha   90.00
_cell.angle_beta   90.00
_cell.angle_gamma   90.00
#
_symmetry.space_group_name_H-M   'P 1'
#
loop_
_entity.id
_entity.type
_entity.pdbx_description
1 polymer ?
#
loop_
_entity_poly.entity_id
_entity_poly.type
_entity_poly.pdbx_seq_one_letter_code
_entity_poly.pdbx_strand_id
1 'polypeptide(L)'
;MDLPENERELLLRIAEGDEKAFRVFFDAYKNRFYAVVLKMTGSDATAEELVQEVFLRIWQSRQLLVGVDNTDAYFFTAVYRLVFRHYKKVAQERKLLATLADADESDHNTDESILAAEIKRLIDEAVSRLPVQQQKVFKLTRQEGLSREQVAEHLHISPNTVRNHLADATRFIREYLNRAALIYLLLCISPNHGKNIFPAGSTSLNYSHLSVIED
;
A
#
# COMPACT_ATOMS: atom_id res chain seq x y z
N MET A 1 0.52 1.08 25.79
CA MET A 1 -0.54 1.44 26.75
C MET A 1 -1.68 0.51 26.41
N ASP A 2 -1.82 -0.53 27.21
CA ASP A 2 -2.78 -1.59 26.98
C ASP A 2 -4.19 -1.06 27.25
N LEU A 3 -5.17 -1.57 26.52
CA LEU A 3 -6.58 -1.30 26.79
C LEU A 3 -6.90 -1.65 28.25
N PRO A 4 -7.87 -0.98 28.90
CA PRO A 4 -8.26 -1.33 30.27
C PRO A 4 -8.61 -2.83 30.35
N GLU A 5 -8.45 -3.43 31.54
CA GLU A 5 -8.45 -4.87 31.87
C GLU A 5 -9.66 -5.72 31.39
N ASN A 6 -10.55 -5.21 30.53
CA ASN A 6 -11.53 -6.01 29.82
C ASN A 6 -11.83 -5.42 28.42
N GLU A 7 -10.93 -5.66 27.47
CA GLU A 7 -11.05 -5.23 26.06
C GLU A 7 -12.36 -5.70 25.41
N ARG A 8 -12.80 -6.93 25.72
CA ARG A 8 -14.07 -7.47 25.24
C ARG A 8 -15.26 -6.67 25.75
N GLU A 9 -15.24 -6.30 27.03
CA GLU A 9 -16.29 -5.47 27.64
C GLU A 9 -16.34 -4.07 26.99
N LEU A 10 -15.17 -3.50 26.68
CA LEU A 10 -15.09 -2.23 25.96
C LEU A 10 -15.76 -2.31 24.59
N LEU A 11 -15.48 -3.38 23.83
CA LEU A 11 -16.09 -3.60 22.51
C LEU A 11 -17.60 -3.82 22.59
N LEU A 12 -18.08 -4.56 23.60
CA LEU A 12 -19.52 -4.76 23.82
C LEU A 12 -20.24 -3.43 24.10
N ARG A 13 -19.68 -2.61 24.99
CA ARG A 13 -20.24 -1.28 25.28
C ARG A 13 -20.23 -0.36 24.05
N ILE A 14 -19.19 -0.41 23.24
CA ILE A 14 -19.16 0.32 21.97
C ILE A 14 -20.25 -0.20 21.02
N ALA A 15 -20.46 -1.52 20.94
CA ALA A 15 -21.51 -2.10 20.11
C ALA A 15 -22.91 -1.65 20.52
N GLU A 16 -23.13 -1.45 21.82
CA GLU A 16 -24.37 -0.89 22.39
C GLU A 16 -24.54 0.62 22.17
N GLY A 17 -23.51 1.31 21.68
CA GLY A 17 -23.54 2.74 21.39
C GLY A 17 -23.03 3.63 22.53
N ASP A 18 -22.24 3.10 23.47
CA ASP A 18 -21.60 3.91 24.51
C ASP A 18 -20.47 4.78 23.93
N GLU A 19 -20.74 6.08 23.79
CA GLU A 19 -19.78 7.07 23.31
C GLU A 19 -18.56 7.23 24.22
N LYS A 20 -18.71 7.01 25.53
CA LYS A 20 -17.57 7.10 26.47
C LYS A 20 -16.63 5.93 26.26
N ALA A 21 -17.17 4.73 26.06
CA ALA A 21 -16.39 3.56 25.70
C ALA A 21 -15.65 3.78 24.36
N PHE A 22 -16.32 4.38 23.38
CA PHE A 22 -15.68 4.71 22.11
C PHE A 22 -14.58 5.76 22.24
N ARG A 23 -14.73 6.74 23.15
CA ARG A 23 -13.68 7.71 23.43
C ARG A 23 -12.43 7.08 24.05
N VAL A 24 -12.60 6.11 24.96
CA VAL A 24 -11.48 5.33 25.52
C VAL A 24 -10.75 4.58 24.40
N PHE A 25 -11.50 3.93 23.50
CA PHE A 25 -10.93 3.29 22.32
C PHE A 25 -10.18 4.28 21.41
N PHE A 26 -10.79 5.43 21.13
CA PHE A 26 -10.17 6.48 20.31
C PHE A 26 -8.83 6.93 20.89
N ASP A 27 -8.79 7.25 22.18
CA ASP A 27 -7.57 7.73 22.83
C ASP A 27 -6.46 6.66 22.86
N ALA A 28 -6.82 5.38 22.96
CA ALA A 28 -5.86 4.27 22.91
C ALA A 28 -5.26 4.04 21.51
N TYR A 29 -6.07 4.20 20.44
CA TYR A 29 -5.66 3.83 19.09
C TYR A 29 -5.26 4.98 18.18
N LYS A 30 -5.68 6.22 18.45
CA LYS A 30 -5.47 7.37 17.55
C LYS A 30 -4.03 7.53 17.11
N ASN A 31 -3.08 7.48 18.06
CA ASN A 31 -1.66 7.68 17.78
C ASN A 31 -1.07 6.50 17.00
N ARG A 32 -1.53 5.27 17.27
CA ARG A 32 -1.07 4.06 16.57
C ARG A 32 -1.57 4.04 15.13
N PHE A 33 -2.85 4.36 14.90
CA PHE A 33 -3.39 4.48 13.54
C PHE A 33 -2.70 5.62 12.79
N TYR A 34 -2.55 6.78 13.43
CA TYR A 34 -1.86 7.93 12.82
C TYR A 34 -0.45 7.58 12.39
N ALA A 35 0.37 7.01 13.28
CA ALA A 35 1.75 6.63 12.95
C ALA A 35 1.82 5.65 11.77
N VAL A 36 0.92 4.65 11.73
CA VAL A 36 0.86 3.69 10.62
C VAL A 36 0.42 4.36 9.33
N VAL A 37 -0.66 5.14 9.36
CA VAL A 37 -1.19 5.80 8.17
C VAL A 37 -0.19 6.83 7.65
N LEU A 38 0.39 7.67 8.50
CA LEU A 38 1.42 8.64 8.13
C LEU A 38 2.61 7.97 7.46
N LYS A 39 3.08 6.84 8.02
CA LYS A 39 4.17 6.06 7.40
C LYS A 39 3.79 5.52 6.02
N MET A 40 2.52 5.23 5.78
CA MET A 40 2.04 4.72 4.49
C MET A 40 1.74 5.85 3.49
N THR A 41 1.26 7.00 3.94
CA THR A 41 0.81 8.11 3.09
C THR A 41 1.88 9.15 2.82
N GLY A 42 2.82 9.35 3.75
CA GLY A 42 3.83 10.41 3.70
C GLY A 42 3.26 11.83 3.84
N SER A 43 1.97 11.97 4.14
CA SER A 43 1.24 13.25 4.21
C SER A 43 0.42 13.31 5.48
N ASP A 44 0.71 14.29 6.35
CA ASP A 44 -0.05 14.53 7.58
C ASP A 44 -1.53 14.80 7.29
N ALA A 45 -1.84 15.66 6.30
CA ALA A 45 -3.21 15.98 5.91
C ALA A 45 -4.01 14.73 5.51
N THR A 46 -3.42 13.87 4.68
CA THR A 46 -4.05 12.61 4.26
C THR A 46 -4.13 11.62 5.43
N ALA A 47 -3.13 11.61 6.32
CA ALA A 47 -3.14 10.73 7.47
C ALA A 47 -4.27 11.08 8.45
N GLU A 48 -4.45 12.37 8.76
CA GLU A 48 -5.56 12.84 9.61
C GLU A 48 -6.92 12.47 9.01
N GLU A 49 -7.13 12.73 7.71
CA GLU A 49 -8.38 12.42 7.01
C GLU A 49 -8.71 10.92 7.09
N LEU A 50 -7.74 10.06 6.76
CA LEU A 50 -7.96 8.62 6.76
C LEU A 50 -8.15 8.06 8.16
N VAL A 51 -7.43 8.55 9.18
CA VAL A 51 -7.63 8.13 10.56
C VAL A 51 -9.03 8.48 11.04
N GLN A 52 -9.52 9.69 10.75
CA GLN A 52 -10.89 10.10 11.08
C GLN A 52 -11.92 9.17 10.43
N GLU A 53 -11.74 8.88 9.14
CA GLU A 53 -12.62 7.99 8.39
C GLU A 53 -12.59 6.55 8.91
N VAL A 54 -11.45 6.05 9.40
CA VAL A 54 -11.37 4.73 10.08
C VAL A 54 -12.27 4.72 11.31
N PHE A 55 -12.14 5.71 12.19
CA PHE A 55 -12.95 5.78 13.41
C PHE A 55 -14.45 5.92 13.11
N LEU A 56 -14.81 6.76 12.13
CA LEU A 56 -16.19 6.91 11.67
C LEU A 56 -16.78 5.57 11.20
N ARG A 57 -16.04 4.82 10.39
CA ARG A 57 -16.49 3.50 9.91
C ARG A 57 -16.64 2.49 11.04
N ILE A 58 -15.70 2.47 11.99
CA ILE A 58 -15.79 1.60 13.16
C ILE A 58 -17.06 1.93 13.95
N TRP A 59 -17.34 3.21 14.18
CA TRP A 59 -18.56 3.63 14.88
C TRP A 59 -19.85 3.27 14.12
N GLN A 60 -19.88 3.45 12.81
CA GLN A 60 -21.01 3.09 11.96
C GLN A 60 -21.27 1.58 11.95
N SER A 61 -20.20 0.77 12.00
CA SER A 61 -20.26 -0.69 12.01
C SER A 61 -20.08 -1.31 13.41
N ARG A 62 -20.29 -0.53 14.48
CA ARG A 62 -20.01 -0.91 15.87
C ARG A 62 -20.70 -2.21 16.31
N GLN A 63 -21.86 -2.54 15.74
CA GLN A 63 -22.58 -3.78 16.05
C GLN A 63 -21.78 -5.04 15.68
N LEU A 64 -20.84 -4.96 14.74
CA LEU A 64 -19.98 -6.08 14.33
C LEU A 64 -18.85 -6.36 15.33
N LEU A 65 -18.60 -5.44 16.28
CA LEU A 65 -17.51 -5.57 17.25
C LEU A 65 -17.76 -6.71 18.27
N VAL A 66 -19.00 -7.15 18.44
CA VAL A 66 -19.38 -8.26 19.35
C VAL A 66 -18.69 -9.57 18.99
N GLY A 67 -18.38 -9.79 17.71
CA GLY A 67 -17.74 -11.01 17.19
C GLY A 67 -16.25 -10.89 16.94
N VAL A 68 -15.59 -9.85 17.44
CA VAL A 68 -14.15 -9.63 17.22
C VAL A 68 -13.35 -10.37 18.28
N ASP A 69 -12.62 -11.42 17.86
CA ASP A 69 -11.74 -12.18 18.74
C ASP A 69 -10.34 -11.56 18.87
N ASN A 70 -9.82 -10.98 17.77
CA ASN A 70 -8.53 -10.29 17.76
C ASN A 70 -8.70 -8.84 17.30
N THR A 71 -8.78 -7.96 18.29
CA THR A 71 -9.07 -6.54 18.15
C THR A 71 -8.02 -5.78 17.34
N ASP A 72 -6.74 -5.97 17.66
CA ASP A 72 -5.63 -5.33 16.93
C ASP A 72 -5.64 -5.77 15.46
N ALA A 73 -5.75 -7.07 15.19
CA ALA A 73 -5.81 -7.58 13.81
C ALA A 73 -7.01 -7.01 13.05
N TYR A 74 -8.19 -6.94 13.68
CA TYR A 74 -9.40 -6.39 13.08
C TYR A 74 -9.23 -4.91 12.72
N PHE A 75 -8.77 -4.08 13.67
CA PHE A 75 -8.68 -2.65 13.46
C PHE A 75 -7.56 -2.25 12.51
N PHE A 76 -6.37 -2.84 12.64
CA PHE A 76 -5.30 -2.57 11.69
C PHE A 76 -5.66 -3.06 10.28
N THR A 77 -6.42 -4.15 10.15
CA THR A 77 -6.98 -4.55 8.85
C THR A 77 -7.92 -3.48 8.28
N ALA A 78 -8.76 -2.85 9.10
CA ALA A 78 -9.62 -1.75 8.68
C ALA A 78 -8.80 -0.53 8.20
N VAL A 79 -7.74 -0.18 8.93
CA VAL A 79 -6.78 0.89 8.56
C VAL A 79 -6.16 0.60 7.18
N TYR A 80 -5.55 -0.58 6.99
CA TYR A 80 -4.90 -0.93 5.71
C TYR A 80 -5.88 -0.91 4.54
N ARG A 81 -7.10 -1.44 4.75
CA ARG A 81 -8.14 -1.44 3.71
C ARG A 81 -8.52 -0.03 3.30
N LEU A 82 -8.54 0.92 4.23
CA LEU A 82 -8.88 2.30 3.93
C LEU A 82 -7.75 3.00 3.16
N VAL A 83 -6.50 2.86 3.62
CA VAL A 83 -5.33 3.42 2.92
C VAL A 83 -5.24 2.86 1.49
N PHE A 84 -5.44 1.55 1.32
CA PHE A 84 -5.46 0.94 -0.01
C PHE A 84 -6.60 1.47 -0.89
N ARG A 85 -7.79 1.69 -0.31
CA ARG A 85 -8.93 2.29 -1.03
C ARG A 85 -8.63 3.71 -1.48
N HIS A 86 -8.00 4.51 -0.62
CA HIS A 86 -7.56 5.87 -0.95
C HIS A 86 -6.63 5.85 -2.17
N TYR A 87 -5.55 5.06 -2.13
CA TYR A 87 -4.63 4.95 -3.27
C TYR A 87 -5.29 4.43 -4.55
N LYS A 88 -6.22 3.47 -4.43
CA LYS A 88 -6.98 3.00 -5.58
C LYS A 88 -7.81 4.13 -6.21
N LYS A 89 -8.42 4.99 -5.39
CA LYS A 89 -9.20 6.14 -5.86
C LYS A 89 -8.29 7.17 -6.54
N VAL A 90 -7.17 7.53 -5.91
CA VAL A 90 -6.16 8.45 -6.48
C VAL A 90 -5.63 7.93 -7.82
N ALA A 91 -5.32 6.64 -7.92
CA ALA A 91 -4.86 6.04 -9.18
C ALA A 91 -5.93 6.05 -10.27
N GLN A 92 -7.21 5.86 -9.91
CA GLN A 92 -8.33 5.96 -10.85
C GLN A 92 -8.54 7.39 -11.34
N GLU A 93 -8.46 8.38 -10.44
CA GLU A 93 -8.55 9.81 -10.76
C GLU A 93 -7.39 10.24 -11.66
N ARG A 94 -6.14 9.87 -11.32
CA ARG A 94 -4.96 10.12 -12.18
C ARG A 94 -5.12 9.48 -13.56
N LYS A 95 -5.62 8.25 -13.64
CA LYS A 95 -5.87 7.59 -14.93
C LYS A 95 -6.94 8.31 -15.75
N LEU A 96 -8.02 8.74 -15.10
CA LEU A 96 -9.07 9.51 -15.76
C LEU A 96 -8.51 10.84 -16.27
N LEU A 97 -7.76 11.57 -15.45
CA LEU A 97 -7.10 12.82 -15.83
C LEU A 97 -6.09 12.61 -16.97
N ALA A 98 -5.26 11.56 -16.93
CA ALA A 98 -4.33 11.24 -18.01
C ALA A 98 -5.02 10.78 -19.31
N THR A 99 -6.22 10.21 -19.23
CA THR A 99 -7.04 9.91 -20.43
C THR A 99 -7.66 11.18 -21.02
N LEU A 100 -7.83 12.23 -20.20
CA LEU A 100 -8.34 13.54 -20.61
C LEU A 100 -7.22 14.51 -21.01
N ALA A 101 -5.99 14.27 -20.55
CA ALA A 101 -4.79 15.06 -20.79
C ALA A 101 -3.75 14.20 -21.51
N ASP A 102 -3.88 14.02 -22.83
CA ASP A 102 -2.69 13.78 -23.64
C ASP A 102 -1.81 15.03 -23.55
N ALA A 103 -0.55 14.85 -23.12
CA ALA A 103 0.51 15.85 -22.84
C ALA A 103 0.46 16.54 -21.46
N ASP A 104 1.24 16.04 -20.50
CA ASP A 104 2.55 16.61 -20.12
C ASP A 104 3.15 15.78 -18.97
N GLU A 105 4.41 15.37 -19.12
CA GLU A 105 5.14 14.61 -18.10
C GLU A 105 5.45 15.50 -16.90
N SER A 106 4.86 15.16 -15.75
CA SER A 106 4.95 15.96 -14.55
C SER A 106 6.22 15.65 -13.74
N ASP A 107 6.80 16.74 -13.24
CA ASP A 107 7.49 16.92 -11.97
C ASP A 107 7.16 15.82 -10.92
N HIS A 108 8.20 15.16 -10.38
CA HIS A 108 8.05 14.16 -9.31
C HIS A 108 9.00 14.47 -8.15
N ASN A 109 8.42 14.70 -6.97
CA ASN A 109 9.10 14.82 -5.68
C ASN A 109 9.97 13.56 -5.39
N THR A 110 11.19 13.79 -4.93
CA THR A 110 12.27 12.80 -4.74
C THR A 110 11.91 11.61 -3.84
N ASP A 111 11.03 11.79 -2.84
CA ASP A 111 10.64 10.71 -1.92
C ASP A 111 9.60 9.75 -2.52
N GLU A 112 8.72 10.24 -3.41
CA GLU A 112 7.80 9.37 -4.16
C GLU A 112 8.57 8.47 -5.13
N SER A 113 9.71 8.95 -5.66
CA SER A 113 10.58 8.19 -6.57
C SER A 113 11.23 6.98 -5.89
N ILE A 114 11.65 7.11 -4.63
CA ILE A 114 12.29 6.01 -3.88
C ILE A 114 11.29 4.90 -3.57
N LEU A 115 10.09 5.26 -3.09
CA LEU A 115 9.04 4.28 -2.81
C LEU A 115 8.55 3.60 -4.09
N ALA A 116 8.39 4.37 -5.18
CA ALA A 116 8.02 3.84 -6.48
C ALA A 116 9.10 2.88 -7.03
N ALA A 117 10.38 3.21 -6.86
CA ALA A 117 11.48 2.34 -7.26
C ALA A 117 11.49 1.02 -6.50
N GLU A 118 11.22 1.05 -5.19
CA GLU A 118 11.16 -0.16 -4.37
C GLU A 118 9.95 -1.03 -4.69
N ILE A 119 8.77 -0.42 -4.91
CA ILE A 119 7.58 -1.15 -5.37
C ILE A 119 7.84 -1.78 -6.74
N LYS A 120 8.47 -1.04 -7.66
CA LYS A 120 8.87 -1.57 -8.98
C LYS A 120 9.83 -2.75 -8.83
N ARG A 121 10.84 -2.64 -7.96
CA ARG A 121 11.79 -3.73 -7.67
C ARG A 121 11.07 -5.00 -7.18
N LEU A 122 10.12 -4.87 -6.27
CA LEU A 122 9.33 -5.99 -5.75
C LEU A 122 8.43 -6.62 -6.82
N ILE A 123 7.85 -5.82 -7.71
CA ILE A 123 7.07 -6.31 -8.85
C ILE A 123 7.99 -7.08 -9.82
N ASP A 124 9.15 -6.53 -10.16
CA ASP A 124 10.11 -7.17 -11.06
C ASP A 124 10.61 -8.50 -10.47
N GLU A 125 10.86 -8.55 -9.16
CA GLU A 125 11.20 -9.79 -8.45
C GLU A 125 10.06 -10.81 -8.50
N ALA A 126 8.82 -10.40 -8.26
CA ALA A 126 7.66 -11.27 -8.38
C ALA A 126 7.51 -11.82 -9.81
N VAL A 127 7.68 -10.96 -10.83
CA VAL A 127 7.62 -11.34 -12.24
C VAL A 127 8.74 -12.32 -12.61
N SER A 128 9.93 -12.16 -12.03
CA SER A 128 11.06 -13.09 -12.24
C SER A 128 10.78 -14.52 -11.76
N ARG A 129 9.89 -14.67 -10.77
CA ARG A 129 9.52 -15.96 -10.16
C ARG A 129 8.33 -16.65 -10.84
N LEU A 130 7.70 -15.99 -11.82
CA LEU A 130 6.61 -16.58 -12.59
C LEU A 130 7.12 -17.71 -13.50
N PRO A 131 6.27 -18.71 -13.80
CA PRO A 131 6.54 -19.64 -14.89
C PRO A 131 6.82 -18.89 -16.21
N VAL A 132 7.78 -19.41 -16.98
CA VAL A 132 8.31 -18.75 -18.21
C VAL A 132 7.21 -18.23 -19.13
N GLN A 133 6.15 -19.02 -19.36
CA GLN A 133 5.05 -18.62 -20.25
C GLN A 133 4.19 -17.49 -19.67
N GLN A 134 3.92 -17.51 -18.36
CA GLN A 134 3.18 -16.43 -17.69
C GLN A 134 4.01 -15.14 -17.67
N GLN A 135 5.32 -15.25 -17.46
CA GLN A 135 6.23 -14.11 -17.50
C GLN A 135 6.25 -13.46 -18.89
N LYS A 136 6.38 -14.25 -19.97
CA LYS A 136 6.36 -13.75 -21.35
C LYS A 136 5.06 -13.02 -21.66
N VAL A 137 3.93 -13.66 -21.37
CA VAL A 137 2.60 -13.04 -21.55
C VAL A 137 2.48 -11.73 -20.76
N PHE A 138 2.91 -11.71 -19.51
CA PHE A 138 2.85 -10.51 -18.67
C PHE A 138 3.70 -9.37 -19.24
N LYS A 139 4.94 -9.65 -19.67
CA LYS A 139 5.85 -8.64 -20.25
C LYS A 139 5.30 -8.07 -21.56
N LEU A 140 4.88 -8.91 -22.50
CA LEU A 140 4.32 -8.45 -23.78
C LEU A 140 3.08 -7.55 -23.57
N THR A 141 2.20 -7.90 -22.65
CA THR A 141 1.01 -7.07 -22.37
C THR A 141 1.32 -5.80 -21.57
N ARG A 142 2.26 -5.84 -20.60
CA ARG A 142 2.48 -4.73 -19.65
C ARG A 142 3.62 -3.80 -20.00
N GLN A 143 4.68 -4.30 -20.62
CA GLN A 143 5.86 -3.51 -20.98
C GLN A 143 5.79 -3.07 -22.44
N GLU A 144 5.35 -3.98 -23.32
CA GLU A 144 5.28 -3.70 -24.77
C GLU A 144 3.88 -3.27 -25.23
N GLY A 145 2.87 -3.35 -24.35
CA GLY A 145 1.52 -2.83 -24.61
C GLY A 145 0.68 -3.64 -25.60
N LEU A 146 1.08 -4.88 -25.92
CA LEU A 146 0.35 -5.72 -26.88
C LEU A 146 -1.04 -6.12 -26.36
N SER A 147 -2.01 -6.17 -27.28
CA SER A 147 -3.34 -6.72 -27.02
C SER A 147 -3.27 -8.23 -26.76
N ARG A 148 -4.31 -8.80 -26.14
CA ARG A 148 -4.34 -10.24 -25.85
C ARG A 148 -4.31 -11.07 -27.12
N GLU A 149 -4.94 -10.57 -28.17
CA GLU A 149 -5.01 -11.16 -29.50
C GLU A 149 -3.62 -11.14 -30.15
N GLN A 150 -2.91 -10.01 -30.07
CA GLN A 150 -1.55 -9.89 -30.57
C GLN A 150 -0.57 -10.80 -29.81
N VAL A 151 -0.70 -10.91 -28.48
CA VAL A 151 0.10 -11.85 -27.67
C VAL A 151 -0.22 -13.30 -28.00
N ALA A 152 -1.49 -13.62 -28.22
CA ALA A 152 -1.93 -14.97 -28.60
C ALA A 152 -1.31 -15.38 -29.95
N GLU A 153 -1.32 -14.48 -30.92
CA GLU A 153 -0.67 -14.67 -32.22
C GLU A 153 0.84 -14.81 -32.07
N HIS A 154 1.49 -13.89 -31.34
CA HIS A 154 2.95 -13.87 -31.15
C HIS A 154 3.49 -15.12 -30.44
N LEU A 155 2.74 -15.67 -29.48
CA LEU A 155 3.14 -16.85 -28.72
C LEU A 155 2.53 -18.15 -29.26
N HIS A 156 1.76 -18.10 -30.34
CA HIS A 156 1.02 -19.23 -30.92
C HIS A 156 0.18 -20.01 -29.89
N ILE A 157 -0.56 -19.27 -29.05
CA ILE A 157 -1.47 -19.82 -28.04
C ILE A 157 -2.87 -19.21 -28.19
N SER A 158 -3.88 -19.79 -27.53
CA SER A 158 -5.24 -19.23 -27.60
C SER A 158 -5.35 -17.91 -26.79
N PRO A 159 -6.20 -16.94 -27.21
CA PRO A 159 -6.50 -15.75 -26.41
C PRO A 159 -7.01 -16.08 -25.00
N ASN A 160 -7.70 -17.22 -24.83
CA ASN A 160 -8.15 -17.69 -23.54
C ASN A 160 -6.97 -18.17 -22.66
N THR A 161 -5.95 -18.78 -23.26
CA THR A 161 -4.69 -19.14 -22.58
C THR A 161 -3.94 -17.88 -22.12
N VAL A 162 -3.86 -16.85 -22.97
CA VAL A 162 -3.29 -15.53 -22.59
C VAL A 162 -4.04 -14.94 -21.39
N ARG A 163 -5.39 -14.92 -21.44
CA ARG A 163 -6.23 -14.43 -20.35
C ARG A 163 -5.97 -15.19 -19.04
N ASN A 164 -5.88 -16.52 -19.09
CA ASN A 164 -5.60 -17.35 -17.91
C ASN A 164 -4.20 -17.08 -17.35
N HIS A 165 -3.18 -17.03 -18.21
CA HIS A 165 -1.81 -16.70 -17.80
C HIS A 165 -1.71 -15.32 -17.15
N LEU A 166 -2.42 -14.31 -17.68
CA LEU A 166 -2.48 -12.98 -17.06
C LEU A 166 -3.18 -13.02 -15.70
N ALA A 167 -4.27 -13.78 -15.55
CA ALA A 167 -4.99 -13.93 -14.30
C ALA A 167 -4.13 -14.60 -13.22
N ASP A 168 -3.46 -15.69 -13.58
CA ASP A 168 -2.55 -16.43 -12.69
C ASP A 168 -1.33 -15.58 -12.30
N ALA A 169 -0.71 -14.91 -13.27
CA ALA A 169 0.40 -14.00 -13.01
C ALA A 169 -0.01 -12.86 -12.06
N THR A 170 -1.17 -12.24 -12.30
CA THR A 170 -1.67 -11.16 -11.45
C THR A 170 -2.00 -11.64 -10.04
N ARG A 171 -2.56 -12.84 -9.89
CA ARG A 171 -2.81 -13.45 -8.57
C ARG A 171 -1.49 -13.68 -7.83
N PHE A 172 -0.51 -14.29 -8.49
CA PHE A 172 0.81 -14.56 -7.89
C PHE A 172 1.52 -13.28 -7.45
N ILE A 173 1.58 -12.27 -8.32
CA ILE A 173 2.22 -10.99 -7.99
C ILE A 173 1.53 -10.33 -6.79
N ARG A 174 0.19 -10.36 -6.74
CA ARG A 174 -0.57 -9.81 -5.61
C ARG A 174 -0.25 -10.55 -4.31
N GLU A 175 -0.20 -11.88 -4.33
CA GLU A 175 0.14 -12.68 -3.15
C GLU A 175 1.57 -12.41 -2.68
N TYR A 176 2.51 -12.28 -3.61
CA TYR A 176 3.90 -11.93 -3.33
C TYR A 176 4.01 -10.57 -2.64
N LEU A 177 3.38 -9.54 -3.21
CA LEU A 177 3.37 -8.20 -2.64
C LEU A 177 2.65 -8.14 -1.29
N ASN A 178 1.56 -8.89 -1.12
CA ASN A 178 0.87 -8.96 0.18
C ASN A 178 1.77 -9.58 1.27
N ARG A 179 2.54 -10.61 0.94
CA ARG A 179 3.52 -11.20 1.88
C ARG A 179 4.65 -10.21 2.19
N ALA A 180 5.16 -9.51 1.19
CA ALA A 180 6.17 -8.46 1.39
C ALA A 180 5.64 -7.32 2.26
N ALA A 181 4.40 -6.88 2.03
CA ALA A 181 3.73 -5.86 2.83
C ALA A 181 3.45 -6.33 4.27
N LEU A 182 3.08 -7.60 4.47
CA LEU A 182 2.94 -8.22 5.79
C LEU A 182 4.28 -8.29 6.54
N ILE A 183 5.38 -8.63 5.86
CA ILE A 183 6.72 -8.61 6.46
C ILE A 183 7.10 -7.18 6.83
N TYR A 184 6.89 -6.23 5.93
CA TYR A 184 7.17 -4.82 6.20
C TYR A 184 6.35 -4.31 7.39
N LEU A 185 5.08 -4.71 7.46
CA LEU A 185 4.21 -4.42 8.57
C LEU A 185 4.72 -5.03 9.89
N LEU A 186 5.11 -6.31 9.89
CA LEU A 186 5.69 -6.97 11.08
C LEU A 186 6.98 -6.29 11.54
N LEU A 187 7.84 -5.87 10.61
CA LEU A 187 9.04 -5.09 10.91
C LEU A 187 8.72 -3.71 11.51
N CYS A 188 7.57 -3.13 11.16
CA CYS A 188 7.10 -1.88 11.76
C CYS A 188 6.49 -2.08 13.16
N ILE A 189 5.98 -3.27 13.46
CA ILE A 189 5.32 -3.59 14.73
C ILE A 189 6.31 -4.06 15.81
N SER A 190 7.47 -4.62 15.44
CA SER A 190 8.45 -5.08 16.41
C SER A 190 9.08 -3.91 17.20
N PRO A 191 8.91 -3.84 18.53
CA PRO A 191 9.55 -2.81 19.35
C PRO A 191 11.04 -3.17 19.48
N ASN A 192 11.93 -2.26 19.10
CA ASN A 192 13.39 -2.40 18.95
C ASN A 192 13.87 -3.13 17.68
N HIS A 193 14.35 -2.38 16.68
CA HIS A 193 15.68 -1.76 16.73
C HIS A 193 15.72 -0.49 15.88
N GLY A 194 16.03 0.64 16.53
CA GLY A 194 16.65 1.76 15.84
C GLY A 194 18.03 1.32 15.37
N LYS A 195 18.20 1.21 14.04
CA LYS A 195 19.40 1.49 13.22
C LYS A 195 19.24 0.77 11.88
N ASN A 196 19.21 1.57 10.80
CA ASN A 196 19.49 1.21 9.42
C ASN A 196 18.82 -0.07 8.87
N ILE A 197 17.58 0.07 8.39
CA ILE A 197 16.96 -0.92 7.47
C ILE A 197 17.21 -0.52 5.99
N PHE A 198 17.76 0.67 5.73
CA PHE A 198 18.26 1.05 4.42
C PHE A 198 19.77 0.82 4.37
N PRO A 199 20.31 -0.01 3.45
CA PRO A 199 21.72 0.10 3.11
C PRO A 199 21.92 1.51 2.54
N ALA A 200 22.74 2.31 3.22
CA ALA A 200 23.24 3.57 2.70
C ALA A 200 24.07 3.27 1.43
N GLY A 201 23.39 3.25 0.28
CA GLY A 201 23.99 3.20 -1.03
C GLY A 201 24.51 4.57 -1.42
N SER A 202 25.76 4.85 -1.03
CA SER A 202 26.70 5.76 -1.67
C SER A 202 26.20 7.16 -2.06
N THR A 203 26.13 8.07 -1.08
CA THR A 203 26.38 9.50 -1.34
C THR A 203 27.88 9.75 -1.15
N SER A 204 28.64 9.59 -2.23
CA SER A 204 29.92 10.29 -2.39
C SER A 204 29.88 11.06 -3.71
N LEU A 205 29.02 12.09 -3.76
CA LEU A 205 29.14 13.14 -4.77
C LEU A 205 29.90 14.30 -4.12
N ASN A 206 31.17 14.33 -4.47
CA ASN A 206 32.16 15.32 -4.08
C ASN A 206 31.83 16.64 -4.82
N TYR A 207 31.11 17.55 -4.18
CA TYR A 207 30.90 18.91 -4.68
C TYR A 207 32.11 19.76 -4.34
N SER A 208 33.18 19.63 -5.12
CA SER A 208 34.37 20.48 -5.03
C SER A 208 34.90 20.89 -6.40
N HIS A 209 34.03 21.10 -7.39
CA HIS A 209 34.36 21.87 -8.59
C HIS A 209 33.09 22.42 -9.24
N LEU A 210 32.88 23.73 -9.15
CA LEU A 210 32.22 24.65 -10.09
C LEU A 210 31.74 25.91 -9.35
N SER A 211 32.68 26.58 -8.69
CA SER A 211 32.77 28.05 -8.79
C SER A 211 33.64 28.37 -10.00
N VAL A 212 33.46 29.56 -10.57
CA VAL A 212 34.04 30.09 -11.82
C VAL A 212 33.16 29.83 -13.05
N ILE A 213 32.28 30.80 -13.34
CA ILE A 213 32.34 31.65 -14.55
C ILE A 213 31.77 33.01 -14.11
N GLU A 214 32.67 33.92 -13.72
CA GLU A 214 32.54 35.36 -13.94
C GLU A 214 33.55 35.68 -15.04
N ASP A 215 33.02 36.09 -16.20
CA ASP A 215 33.53 37.09 -17.16
C ASP A 215 32.85 36.89 -18.53
#